data_AF-A0A920PKU2-F1
#
_entry.id   AF-A0A920PKU2-F1
#
_cell.length_a   1.000
_cell.length_b   1.000
_cell.length_c   1.000
_cell.angle_alpha   90.00
_cell.angle_beta   90.00
_cell.angle_gamma   90.00
#
_symmetry.space_group_name_H-M   'P 1'
#
loop_
_entity.id
_entity.type
_entity.pdbx_description
1 polymer ?
#
loop_
_entity_poly.entity_id
_entity_poly.type
_entity_poly.pdbx_seq_one_letter_code
_entity_poly.pdbx_strand_id
1 'polypeptide(L)'
;MCRVPLGQGLHPKRFEDRLYADDQNEGMPDIDADRAAFDIRSWAVEPGDAIAFNFRTLHGAPANHSSVRRRVVSIRWVGDDARFVKRPGEDVTGFSRS
;
A
#
# COMPACT_ATOMS: atom_id res chain seq x y z
N MET A 1 -5.68 -6.27 6.01
CA MET A 1 -6.10 -5.00 5.36
C MET A 1 -6.84 -4.19 6.39
N CYS A 2 -6.49 -2.92 6.54
CA CYS A 2 -7.18 -1.97 7.39
C CYS A 2 -7.91 -0.96 6.50
N ARG A 3 -9.17 -0.66 6.84
CA ARG A 3 -9.90 0.41 6.17
C ARG A 3 -9.36 1.75 6.65
N VAL A 4 -8.85 2.57 5.73
CA VAL A 4 -8.57 3.98 5.99
C VAL A 4 -9.86 4.76 5.72
N PRO A 5 -10.25 5.73 6.58
CA PRO A 5 -11.39 6.61 6.32
C PRO A 5 -11.28 7.28 4.94
N LEU A 6 -12.42 7.41 4.25
CA LEU A 6 -12.47 8.07 2.95
C LEU A 6 -12.08 9.54 3.11
N GLY A 7 -11.06 9.99 2.35
CA GLY A 7 -10.61 11.39 2.35
C GLY A 7 -9.28 11.63 3.07
N GLN A 8 -8.83 10.70 3.92
CA GLN A 8 -7.54 10.81 4.61
C GLN A 8 -6.41 10.29 3.70
N GLY A 9 -5.40 11.12 3.46
CA GLY A 9 -4.14 10.73 2.84
C GLY A 9 -3.13 10.38 3.93
N LEU A 10 -2.41 9.29 3.74
CA LEU A 10 -1.26 8.93 4.58
C LEU A 10 0.03 9.24 3.81
N HIS A 11 1.03 9.78 4.48
CA HIS A 11 2.30 10.07 3.84
C HIS A 11 3.01 8.76 3.48
N PRO A 12 3.41 8.56 2.21
CA PRO A 12 4.23 7.42 1.86
C PRO A 12 5.64 7.61 2.41
N LYS A 13 6.13 6.59 3.11
CA LYS A 13 7.53 6.47 3.49
C LYS A 13 8.24 5.47 2.58
N ARG A 14 9.52 5.72 2.35
CA ARG A 14 10.44 4.71 1.82
C ARG A 14 11.32 4.28 2.98
N PHE A 15 11.04 3.11 3.54
CA PHE A 15 11.60 2.69 4.82
C PHE A 15 11.26 3.71 5.91
N GLU A 16 12.24 4.48 6.36
CA GLU A 16 12.11 5.43 7.47
C GLU A 16 11.92 6.88 6.99
N ASP A 17 12.36 7.19 5.77
CA ASP A 17 12.37 8.55 5.24
C ASP A 17 11.07 8.91 4.49
N ARG A 18 10.75 10.21 4.49
CA ARG A 18 9.67 10.77 3.69
C ARG A 18 9.99 10.60 2.20
N LEU A 19 9.03 10.09 1.44
CA LEU A 19 9.19 9.92 0.00
C LEU A 19 9.13 11.25 -0.75
N TYR A 20 8.37 12.22 -0.24
CA TYR A 20 8.19 13.55 -0.85
C TYR A 20 8.49 14.64 0.17
N ALA A 21 9.31 15.63 -0.22
CA ALA A 21 9.73 16.72 0.66
C ALA A 21 8.54 17.58 1.14
N ASP A 22 7.59 17.86 0.24
CA ASP A 22 6.45 18.74 0.49
C ASP A 22 5.18 18.01 0.95
N ASP A 23 5.31 16.78 1.47
CA ASP A 23 4.15 15.99 1.89
C ASP A 23 3.48 16.55 3.15
N GLN A 24 2.19 16.90 3.01
CA GLN A 24 1.33 17.41 4.08
C GLN A 24 0.43 16.32 4.69
N ASN A 25 0.53 15.07 4.22
CA ASN A 25 -0.28 13.96 4.72
C ASN A 25 0.17 13.50 6.11
N GLU A 26 -0.78 12.93 6.85
CA GLU A 26 -0.56 12.38 8.19
C GLU A 26 0.30 11.11 8.13
N GLY A 27 0.97 10.81 9.25
CA GLY A 27 1.77 9.61 9.36
C GLY A 27 0.99 8.34 9.41
N MET A 28 1.66 7.27 9.00
CA MET A 28 1.17 5.92 9.26
C MET A 28 0.92 5.79 10.77
N PRO A 29 -0.31 5.48 11.20
CA PRO A 29 -0.57 5.18 12.60
C PRO A 29 0.20 3.91 13.00
N ASP A 30 0.59 3.81 14.27
CA ASP A 30 1.15 2.59 14.81
C ASP A 30 0.03 1.55 14.98
N ILE A 31 -0.22 0.78 13.93
CA ILE A 31 -1.25 -0.25 13.90
C ILE A 31 -0.94 -1.36 14.92
N ASP A 32 0.33 -1.65 15.17
CA ASP A 32 0.73 -2.76 16.04
C ASP A 32 0.63 -2.42 17.53
N ALA A 33 0.73 -1.14 17.90
CA ALA A 33 0.52 -0.68 19.28
C ALA A 33 -0.90 -0.94 19.81
N ASP A 34 -1.93 -0.79 18.96
CA ASP A 34 -3.32 -1.10 19.33
C ASP A 34 -4.13 -1.56 18.11
N ARG A 35 -4.01 -2.84 17.77
CA ARG A 35 -4.73 -3.44 16.64
C ARG A 35 -6.24 -3.45 16.81
N ALA A 36 -6.74 -3.43 18.04
CA ALA A 36 -8.18 -3.52 18.33
C ALA A 36 -8.90 -2.20 18.03
N ALA A 37 -8.18 -1.08 18.03
CA ALA A 37 -8.70 0.22 17.61
C ALA A 37 -9.02 0.32 16.11
N PHE A 38 -8.58 -0.66 15.29
CA PHE A 38 -8.69 -0.62 13.85
C PHE A 38 -9.57 -1.76 13.30
N ASP A 39 -10.34 -1.47 12.24
CA ASP A 39 -11.07 -2.49 11.48
C ASP A 39 -10.12 -3.25 10.55
N ILE A 40 -9.40 -4.21 11.13
CA ILE A 40 -8.44 -5.05 10.41
C ILE A 40 -9.12 -6.35 9.96
N ARG A 41 -9.07 -6.60 8.66
CA ARG A 41 -9.55 -7.84 8.03
C ARG A 41 -8.38 -8.68 7.51
N SER A 42 -8.44 -9.98 7.75
CA SER A 42 -7.47 -10.97 7.29
C SER A 42 -8.19 -12.22 6.79
N TRP A 43 -7.56 -12.91 5.85
CA TRP A 43 -8.09 -14.11 5.22
C TRP A 43 -6.99 -15.15 5.11
N ALA A 44 -7.32 -16.41 5.39
CA ALA A 44 -6.51 -17.53 4.93
C ALA A 44 -6.67 -17.64 3.41
N VAL A 45 -5.57 -17.93 2.71
CA VAL A 45 -5.55 -18.06 1.25
C VAL A 45 -4.81 -19.33 0.86
N GLU A 46 -5.36 -20.03 -0.12
CA GLU A 46 -4.76 -21.21 -0.74
C GLU A 46 -4.18 -20.87 -2.12
N PRO A 47 -3.28 -21.71 -2.67
CA PRO A 47 -2.78 -21.51 -4.04
C PRO A 47 -3.93 -21.46 -5.05
N GLY A 48 -4.09 -20.31 -5.71
CA GLY A 48 -5.17 -20.06 -6.67
C GLY A 48 -6.14 -18.97 -6.22
N ASP A 49 -6.21 -18.69 -4.91
CA ASP A 49 -7.03 -17.59 -4.39
C ASP A 49 -6.42 -16.23 -4.76
N ALA A 50 -7.31 -15.25 -4.97
CA ALA A 50 -6.93 -13.88 -5.26
C ALA A 50 -7.66 -12.92 -4.31
N ILE A 51 -6.94 -11.89 -3.83
CA ILE A 51 -7.52 -10.79 -3.08
C ILE A 51 -7.37 -9.52 -3.92
N ALA A 52 -8.50 -8.92 -4.29
CA ALA A 52 -8.55 -7.61 -4.93
C ALA A 52 -8.95 -6.54 -3.91
N PHE A 53 -8.27 -5.40 -3.92
CA PHE A 53 -8.54 -4.30 -3.02
C PHE A 53 -8.27 -2.95 -3.69
N ASN A 54 -8.87 -1.89 -3.16
CA ASN A 54 -8.68 -0.54 -3.69
C ASN A 54 -7.28 -0.01 -3.34
N PHE A 55 -6.68 0.79 -4.23
CA PHE A 55 -5.36 1.42 -4.01
C PHE A 55 -5.22 2.19 -2.71
N ARG A 56 -6.33 2.70 -2.15
CA ARG A 56 -6.36 3.47 -0.91
C ARG A 56 -6.51 2.61 0.34
N THR A 57 -6.57 1.29 0.22
CA THR A 57 -6.64 0.38 1.37
C THR A 57 -5.26 0.18 1.98
N LEU A 58 -5.12 0.47 3.28
CA LEU A 58 -3.91 0.13 4.03
C LEU A 58 -3.81 -1.40 4.11
N HIS A 59 -2.69 -1.94 3.63
CA HIS A 59 -2.48 -3.37 3.59
C HIS A 59 -1.05 -3.71 3.98
N GLY A 60 -0.89 -4.88 4.57
CA GLY A 60 0.37 -5.42 5.02
C GLY A 60 0.19 -6.92 5.23
N ALA A 61 1.31 -7.63 5.25
CA ALA A 61 1.34 -9.05 5.57
C ALA A 61 2.31 -9.25 6.74
N PRO A 62 1.94 -10.04 7.75
CA PRO A 62 2.85 -10.36 8.85
C PRO A 62 4.07 -11.12 8.32
N ALA A 63 5.13 -11.09 9.12
CA ALA A 63 6.33 -11.88 8.90
C ALA A 63 5.96 -13.37 8.77
N ASN A 64 6.68 -14.08 7.89
CA ASN A 64 6.51 -15.51 7.73
C ASN A 64 7.42 -16.24 8.71
N HIS A 65 6.85 -16.85 9.74
CA HIS A 65 7.57 -17.62 10.76
C HIS A 65 7.70 -19.11 10.44
N SER A 66 7.21 -19.57 9.27
CA SER A 66 7.34 -20.95 8.84
C SER A 66 8.63 -21.18 8.04
N SER A 67 9.05 -22.45 7.93
CA SER A 67 10.18 -22.86 7.06
C SER A 67 9.82 -22.86 5.56
N VAL A 68 8.55 -22.65 5.22
CA VAL A 68 8.04 -22.68 3.83
C VAL A 68 7.95 -21.26 3.29
N ARG A 69 8.49 -21.03 2.09
CA ARG A 69 8.38 -19.72 1.43
C ARG A 69 6.96 -19.44 0.95
N ARG A 70 6.42 -18.27 1.32
CA ARG A 70 5.22 -17.68 0.72
C ARG A 70 5.59 -17.00 -0.61
N ARG A 71 5.00 -17.44 -1.73
CA ARG A 71 5.15 -16.84 -3.06
C ARG A 71 3.84 -16.16 -3.47
N VAL A 72 3.92 -14.94 -4.00
CA VAL A 72 2.75 -14.14 -4.39
C VAL A 72 3.10 -13.36 -5.67
N VAL A 73 2.11 -13.19 -6.55
CA VAL A 73 2.17 -12.26 -7.69
C VAL A 73 1.23 -11.10 -7.42
N SER A 74 1.70 -9.88 -7.70
CA SER A 74 0.93 -8.64 -7.56
C SER A 74 0.70 -8.04 -8.93
N ILE A 75 -0.56 -7.70 -9.23
CA ILE A 75 -0.96 -7.05 -10.47
C ILE A 75 -1.74 -5.79 -10.09
N ARG A 76 -1.44 -4.69 -10.80
CA ARG A 76 -2.15 -3.42 -10.68
C ARG A 76 -2.99 -3.19 -11.92
N TRP A 77 -4.30 -3.11 -11.75
CA TRP A 77 -5.22 -2.68 -12.80
C TRP A 77 -5.56 -1.20 -12.61
N VAL A 78 -5.60 -0.48 -13.71
CA VAL A 78 -5.97 0.94 -13.79
C VAL A 78 -6.96 1.12 -14.93
N GLY A 79 -7.80 2.16 -14.86
CA GLY A 79 -8.78 2.45 -15.90
C GLY A 79 -8.15 3.06 -17.16
N ASP A 80 -8.93 3.10 -18.23
CA ASP A 80 -8.53 3.65 -19.53
C ASP A 80 -8.15 5.15 -19.47
N ASP A 81 -8.62 5.84 -18.44
CA ASP A 81 -8.33 7.25 -18.17
C ASP A 81 -7.05 7.48 -17.35
N ALA A 82 -6.29 6.42 -17.02
CA ALA A 82 -5.03 6.55 -16.31
C ALA A 82 -4.04 7.44 -17.08
N ARG A 83 -3.36 8.31 -16.35
CA ARG A 83 -2.31 9.20 -16.87
C ARG A 83 -1.04 9.05 -16.06
N PHE A 84 0.10 9.19 -16.74
CA PHE A 84 1.37 9.34 -16.04
C PHE A 84 1.42 10.69 -15.35
N VAL A 85 1.84 10.70 -14.08
CA VAL A 85 2.04 11.93 -13.29
C VAL A 85 3.44 11.89 -12.71
N LYS A 86 4.28 12.86 -13.08
CA LYS A 86 5.57 13.07 -12.44
C LYS A 86 5.34 13.77 -11.09
N ARG A 87 5.71 13.10 -9.99
CA ARG A 87 5.63 13.68 -8.64
C ARG A 87 6.98 14.25 -8.21
N PRO A 88 7.02 15.33 -7.40
CA PRO A 88 8.27 15.86 -6.86
C PRO A 88 8.91 14.85 -5.90
N GLY A 89 10.09 14.33 -6.22
CA GLY A 89 10.83 13.31 -5.45
C GLY A 89 11.94 12.72 -6.32
N GLU A 90 12.95 12.09 -5.70
CA GLU A 90 14.05 11.43 -6.46
C GLU A 90 13.50 10.37 -7.42
N ASP A 91 14.05 10.38 -8.64
CA ASP A 91 13.57 9.66 -9.84
C ASP A 91 13.12 8.21 -9.57
N VAL A 92 11.81 7.97 -9.61
CA VAL A 92 11.22 6.66 -9.92
C VAL A 92 10.66 6.74 -11.35
N THR A 93 11.53 6.51 -12.32
CA THR A 93 11.22 6.62 -13.76
C THR A 93 10.01 5.79 -14.19
N GLY A 94 9.21 6.35 -15.13
CA GLY A 94 8.02 5.67 -15.69
C GLY A 94 7.30 6.34 -16.88
N PHE A 95 8.05 6.91 -17.83
CA PHE A 95 7.70 7.29 -19.23
C PHE A 95 6.67 8.42 -19.57
N SER A 96 7.09 9.30 -20.51
CA SER A 96 6.34 10.32 -21.30
C SER A 96 6.68 10.11 -22.80
N ARG A 97 6.01 10.59 -23.86
CA ARG A 97 5.31 11.83 -24.29
C ARG A 97 4.28 11.42 -25.39
N SER A 98 3.33 12.21 -25.89
CA SER A 98 3.20 13.65 -26.13
C SER A 98 1.87 14.21 -25.67
#